data_AF-A0A645CNJ3-F1
#
_entry.id   AF-A0A645CNJ3-F1
#
_cell.length_a   1.000
_cell.length_b   1.000
_cell.length_c   1.000
_cell.angle_alpha   90.00
_cell.angle_beta   90.00
_cell.angle_gamma   90.00
#
_symmetry.space_group_name_H-M   'P 1'
#
loop_
_entity.id
_entity.type
_entity.pdbx_description
1 polymer ?
#
loop_
_entity_poly.entity_id
_entity_poly.type
_entity_poly.pdbx_seq_one_letter_code
_entity_poly.pdbx_strand_id
1 'polypeptide(L)'
;MVDTLLMLTEKAGNLRGIPDCASELEANEFIRKAYVGDISAGNGDAEIDVAMNDDLFYKVLSETIAMDIKGDYELISIMKELSNIRNEYNKVSSALSDVRRKGYGIVGPTFEDIVLNEPEPFKHGSRYGIKIKARGEAINMIKTDIETEVSPIVGTEEQSKEFIDNILSTYKTDKQKIWELNLFGRTLDTLVKEGMHNKIYTMSEDAQMKLQESLQKIINEGSGGLICIIL
;
A
#
# COMPACT_ATOMS: atom_id res chain seq x y z
N MET A 1 -8.36 30.63 17.44
CA MET A 1 -7.09 30.47 18.18
C MET A 1 -6.18 31.67 17.98
N VAL A 2 -5.87 32.07 16.74
CA VAL A 2 -5.02 33.26 16.45
C VAL A 2 -5.62 34.56 17.01
N ASP A 3 -6.93 34.80 16.84
CA ASP A 3 -7.58 36.01 17.36
C ASP A 3 -7.62 36.06 18.90
N THR A 4 -7.77 34.90 19.55
CA THR A 4 -7.71 34.77 21.01
C THR A 4 -6.31 35.10 21.52
N LEU A 5 -5.26 34.61 20.86
CA LEU A 5 -3.87 34.90 21.21
C LEU A 5 -3.52 36.39 21.00
N LEU A 6 -4.03 37.01 19.93
CA LEU A 6 -3.84 38.44 19.69
C LEU A 6 -4.51 39.32 20.76
N MET A 7 -5.75 39.01 21.15
CA MET A 7 -6.42 39.74 22.25
C MET A 7 -5.69 39.58 23.60
N LEU A 8 -5.07 38.43 23.85
CA LEU A 8 -4.30 38.18 25.06
C LEU A 8 -2.97 38.97 25.06
N THR A 9 -2.32 39.13 23.91
CA THR A 9 -1.09 39.95 23.82
C THR A 9 -1.32 41.42 24.17
N GLU A 10 -2.52 41.95 23.93
CA GLU A 10 -2.87 43.33 24.34
C GLU A 10 -3.11 43.46 25.85
N LYS A 11 -3.71 42.44 26.49
CA LYS A 11 -3.97 42.41 27.95
C LYS A 11 -2.73 42.03 28.79
N ALA A 12 -1.76 41.33 28.19
CA ALA A 12 -0.51 40.92 28.83
C ALA A 12 0.46 42.08 29.11
N GLY A 13 0.12 43.32 28.76
CA GLY A 13 0.93 44.51 29.07
C GLY A 13 1.12 44.79 30.58
N ASN A 14 0.42 44.06 31.46
CA ASN A 14 0.63 44.09 32.90
C ASN A 14 0.75 42.67 33.45
N LEU A 15 1.86 42.38 34.15
CA LEU A 15 2.15 41.08 34.77
C LEU A 15 1.03 40.60 35.72
N ARG A 16 0.22 41.51 36.24
CA ARG A 16 -0.93 41.17 37.10
C ARG A 16 -2.11 40.55 36.36
N GLY A 17 -2.23 40.75 35.04
CA GLY A 17 -3.32 40.21 34.22
C GLY A 17 -3.06 38.81 33.66
N ILE A 18 -1.89 38.24 33.94
CA ILE A 18 -1.46 36.94 33.41
C ILE A 18 -2.33 35.77 33.92
N PRO A 19 -2.74 35.72 35.20
CA PRO A 19 -3.70 34.72 35.66
C PRO A 19 -5.05 34.80 34.93
N ASP A 20 -5.56 36.01 34.68
CA ASP A 20 -6.82 36.21 33.96
C ASP A 20 -6.70 35.77 32.49
N CYS A 21 -5.55 36.03 31.87
CA CYS A 21 -5.22 35.56 30.52
C CYS A 21 -5.20 34.02 30.43
N ALA A 22 -4.63 33.34 31.43
CA ALA A 22 -4.65 31.88 31.49
C ALA A 22 -6.08 31.33 31.61
N SER A 23 -6.94 31.95 32.43
CA SER A 23 -8.35 31.56 32.52
C SER A 23 -9.15 31.82 31.24
N GLU A 24 -8.86 32.91 30.51
CA GLU A 24 -9.48 33.17 29.20
C GLU A 24 -9.03 32.16 28.12
N LEU A 25 -7.80 31.63 28.20
CA LEU A 25 -7.34 30.54 27.33
C LEU A 25 -8.11 29.24 27.57
N GLU A 26 -8.48 28.94 28.81
CA GLU A 26 -9.30 27.77 29.15
C GLU A 26 -10.74 27.84 28.61
N ALA A 27 -11.21 29.02 28.19
CA ALA A 27 -12.51 29.16 27.53
C ALA A 27 -12.53 28.59 26.09
N ASN A 28 -11.37 28.23 25.53
CA ASN A 28 -11.27 27.65 24.20
C ASN A 28 -11.52 26.12 24.23
N GLU A 29 -12.38 25.62 23.33
CA GLU A 29 -12.74 24.19 23.25
C GLU A 29 -11.56 23.23 22.99
N PHE A 30 -10.45 23.74 22.44
CA PHE A 30 -9.25 22.95 22.16
C PHE A 30 -8.26 22.92 23.32
N ILE A 31 -8.45 23.75 24.35
CA ILE A 31 -7.55 23.88 25.49
C ILE A 31 -8.19 23.17 26.69
N ARG A 32 -7.51 22.15 27.21
CA ARG A 32 -7.93 21.43 28.41
C ARG A 32 -7.64 22.22 29.68
N LYS A 33 -6.46 22.86 29.73
CA LYS A 33 -6.00 23.62 30.90
C LYS A 33 -4.86 24.56 30.55
N ALA A 34 -4.77 25.70 31.23
CA ALA A 34 -3.64 26.62 31.14
C ALA A 34 -3.03 26.81 32.54
N TYR A 35 -1.72 26.62 32.66
CA TYR A 35 -0.99 26.79 33.91
C TYR A 35 -0.11 28.02 33.81
N VAL A 36 -0.21 28.91 34.78
CA VAL A 36 0.76 30.01 34.91
C VAL A 36 2.01 29.45 35.57
N GLY A 37 3.11 29.47 34.83
CA GLY A 37 4.44 29.08 35.28
C GLY A 37 5.12 30.20 36.06
N ASP A 38 6.43 30.33 35.89
CA ASP A 38 7.19 31.36 36.61
C ASP A 38 6.89 32.77 36.07
N ILE A 39 6.82 33.75 36.97
CA ILE A 39 6.64 35.17 36.64
C ILE A 39 7.88 35.93 37.09
N SER A 40 8.74 36.26 36.14
CA SER A 40 9.98 37.01 36.35
C SER A 40 9.73 38.51 36.28
N ALA A 41 9.21 39.09 37.37
CA ALA A 41 8.91 40.52 37.45
C ALA A 41 10.14 41.44 37.23
N GLY A 42 11.36 40.94 37.48
CA GLY A 42 12.60 41.68 37.24
C GLY A 42 12.96 41.86 35.76
N ASN A 43 12.51 40.92 34.91
CA ASN A 43 12.78 40.93 33.46
C ASN A 43 11.53 41.26 32.63
N GLY A 44 10.33 41.20 33.23
CA GLY A 44 9.07 41.44 32.55
C GLY A 44 8.49 40.22 31.83
N ASP A 45 8.99 39.02 32.15
CA ASP A 45 8.62 37.78 31.48
C ASP A 45 7.70 36.92 32.35
N ALA A 46 6.86 36.10 31.70
CA ALA A 46 6.03 35.12 32.36
C ALA A 46 5.73 33.94 31.43
N GLU A 47 5.60 32.75 32.01
CA GLU A 47 5.34 31.51 31.29
C GLU A 47 3.89 31.06 31.46
N ILE A 48 3.26 30.60 30.38
CA ILE A 48 1.95 29.95 30.40
C ILE A 48 2.05 28.62 29.67
N ASP A 49 1.89 27.52 30.40
CA ASP A 49 1.84 26.16 29.86
C ASP A 49 0.41 25.80 29.48
N VAL A 50 0.19 25.50 28.20
CA VAL A 50 -1.14 25.15 27.68
C VAL A 50 -1.20 23.64 27.40
N ALA A 51 -2.12 22.95 28.07
CA ALA A 51 -2.46 21.57 27.79
C ALA A 51 -3.64 21.52 26.81
N MET A 52 -3.42 20.97 25.62
CA MET A 52 -4.48 20.78 24.61
C MET A 52 -5.40 19.63 25.00
N ASN A 53 -6.60 19.60 24.40
CA ASN A 53 -7.54 18.50 24.56
C ASN A 53 -7.03 17.25 23.82
N ASP A 54 -7.12 16.08 24.46
CA ASP A 54 -6.65 14.79 23.93
C ASP A 54 -7.43 14.41 22.64
N ASP A 55 -8.70 14.84 22.52
CA ASP A 55 -9.52 14.64 21.31
C ASP A 55 -8.91 15.31 20.07
N LEU A 56 -8.20 16.44 20.24
CA LEU A 56 -7.57 17.14 19.13
C LEU A 56 -6.41 16.33 18.55
N PHE A 57 -5.64 15.65 19.40
CA PHE A 57 -4.56 14.77 18.96
C PHE A 57 -5.11 13.67 18.05
N TYR A 58 -6.18 12.99 18.48
CA TYR A 58 -6.80 11.93 17.69
C TYR A 58 -7.45 12.44 16.40
N LYS A 59 -8.06 13.63 16.43
CA LYS A 59 -8.64 14.26 15.24
C LYS A 59 -7.58 14.56 14.18
N VAL A 60 -6.48 15.22 14.57
CA VAL A 60 -5.37 15.54 13.67
C VAL A 60 -4.74 14.25 13.12
N LEU A 61 -4.55 13.25 13.99
CA LEU A 61 -4.00 11.97 13.58
C LEU A 61 -4.92 11.28 12.56
N SER A 62 -6.23 11.25 12.83
CA SER A 62 -7.25 10.66 11.96
C SER A 62 -7.28 11.29 10.57
N GLU A 63 -7.23 12.63 10.52
CA GLU A 63 -7.17 13.40 9.27
C GLU A 63 -5.88 13.09 8.49
N THR A 64 -4.75 12.96 9.19
CA THR A 64 -3.44 12.73 8.57
C THR A 64 -3.34 11.35 7.93
N ILE A 65 -3.84 10.31 8.61
CA ILE A 65 -3.74 8.93 8.12
C ILE A 65 -4.99 8.47 7.35
N ALA A 66 -6.00 9.32 7.24
CA ALA A 66 -7.31 9.03 6.65
C ALA A 66 -7.99 7.79 7.27
N MET A 67 -7.87 7.62 8.59
CA MET A 67 -8.52 6.55 9.37
C MET A 67 -9.17 7.15 10.60
N ASP A 68 -10.31 6.62 11.03
CA ASP A 68 -11.04 7.10 12.20
C ASP A 68 -10.40 6.57 13.49
N ILE A 69 -9.67 7.41 14.23
CA ILE A 69 -9.08 7.10 15.53
C ILE A 69 -9.84 7.88 16.61
N LYS A 70 -10.50 7.16 17.51
CA LYS A 70 -11.31 7.75 18.60
C LYS A 70 -10.60 7.75 19.94
N GLY A 71 -9.48 7.04 20.05
CA GLY A 71 -8.71 6.95 21.27
C GLY A 71 -7.54 5.97 21.18
N ASP A 72 -6.93 5.71 22.34
CA ASP A 72 -5.78 4.82 22.49
C ASP A 72 -6.08 3.39 22.02
N TYR A 73 -7.31 2.91 22.22
CA TYR A 73 -7.69 1.56 21.83
C TYR A 73 -7.65 1.37 20.31
N GLU A 74 -8.31 2.26 19.54
CA GLU A 74 -8.26 2.24 18.09
C GLU A 74 -6.83 2.42 17.58
N LEU A 75 -6.06 3.33 18.19
CA LEU A 75 -4.67 3.58 17.82
C LEU A 75 -3.81 2.32 17.98
N ILE A 76 -3.89 1.64 19.13
CA ILE A 76 -3.14 0.40 19.39
C ILE A 76 -3.60 -0.71 18.44
N SER A 77 -4.89 -0.80 18.15
CA SER A 77 -5.43 -1.79 17.21
C SER A 77 -4.85 -1.61 15.81
N ILE A 78 -4.87 -0.37 15.30
CA ILE A 78 -4.30 -0.03 13.98
C ILE A 78 -2.80 -0.29 13.96
N MET A 79 -2.07 0.08 15.02
CA MET A 79 -0.63 -0.19 15.12
C MET A 79 -0.31 -1.69 15.04
N LYS A 80 -1.10 -2.54 15.72
CA LYS A 80 -0.95 -4.00 15.64
C LYS A 80 -1.22 -4.51 14.23
N GLU A 81 -2.29 -4.03 13.60
CA GLU A 81 -2.63 -4.41 12.23
C GLU A 81 -1.52 -4.01 11.24
N LEU A 82 -1.05 -2.77 11.30
CA LEU A 82 0.05 -2.27 10.47
C LEU A 82 1.34 -3.04 10.71
N SER A 83 1.64 -3.42 11.94
CA SER A 83 2.80 -4.26 12.25
C SER A 83 2.69 -5.63 11.59
N ASN A 84 1.51 -6.26 11.64
CA ASN A 84 1.27 -7.54 10.99
C ASN A 84 1.39 -7.43 9.47
N ILE A 85 0.75 -6.43 8.85
CA ILE A 85 0.82 -6.17 7.41
C ILE A 85 2.27 -5.93 6.99
N ARG A 86 3.03 -5.14 7.77
CA ARG A 86 4.45 -4.87 7.48
C ARG A 86 5.28 -6.15 7.51
N ASN A 87 5.04 -7.03 8.48
CA ASN A 87 5.74 -8.31 8.58
C ASN A 87 5.44 -9.21 7.38
N GLU A 88 4.18 -9.35 6.99
CA GLU A 88 3.79 -10.11 5.80
C GLU A 88 4.34 -9.49 4.50
N TYR A 89 4.28 -8.17 4.37
CA TYR A 89 4.85 -7.47 3.22
C TYR A 89 6.36 -7.66 3.11
N ASN A 90 7.08 -7.65 4.23
CA ASN A 90 8.54 -7.87 4.24
C ASN A 90 8.91 -9.25 3.68
N LYS A 91 8.09 -10.28 3.92
CA LYS A 91 8.31 -11.63 3.35
C LYS A 91 8.28 -11.61 1.82
N VAL A 92 7.40 -10.79 1.22
CA VAL A 92 7.17 -10.76 -0.24
C VAL A 92 7.89 -9.63 -0.99
N SER A 93 8.33 -8.59 -0.28
CA SER A 93 8.83 -7.34 -0.89
C SER A 93 10.02 -7.54 -1.83
N SER A 94 10.96 -8.42 -1.47
CA SER A 94 12.11 -8.74 -2.32
C SER A 94 11.68 -9.41 -3.62
N ALA A 95 10.76 -10.37 -3.55
CA ALA A 95 10.24 -11.06 -4.72
C ALA A 95 9.48 -10.10 -5.65
N LEU A 96 8.65 -9.21 -5.09
CA LEU A 96 7.95 -8.18 -5.87
C LEU A 96 8.92 -7.25 -6.61
N SER A 97 10.01 -6.85 -5.95
CA SER A 97 11.05 -6.03 -6.57
C SER A 97 11.74 -6.75 -7.73
N ASP A 98 11.98 -8.05 -7.56
CA ASP A 98 12.53 -8.93 -8.60
C ASP A 98 11.57 -9.07 -9.79
N VAL A 99 10.29 -9.35 -9.56
CA VAL A 99 9.26 -9.44 -10.62
C VAL A 99 9.21 -8.16 -11.44
N ARG A 100 9.26 -7.00 -10.79
CA ARG A 100 9.24 -5.70 -11.48
C ARG A 100 10.45 -5.50 -12.40
N ARG A 101 11.63 -5.98 -11.98
CA ARG A 101 12.90 -5.79 -12.71
C ARG A 101 13.15 -6.82 -13.80
N LYS A 102 12.96 -8.11 -13.50
CA LYS A 102 13.33 -9.23 -14.39
C LYS A 102 12.13 -10.08 -14.84
N GLY A 103 10.93 -9.77 -14.39
CA GLY A 103 9.70 -10.50 -14.74
C GLY A 103 9.45 -11.78 -13.94
N TYR A 104 10.35 -12.14 -13.02
CA TYR A 104 10.23 -13.34 -12.18
C TYR A 104 10.74 -13.04 -10.77
N GLY A 105 10.05 -13.49 -9.74
CA GLY A 105 10.50 -13.37 -8.35
C GLY A 105 10.04 -14.55 -7.51
N ILE A 106 10.85 -14.89 -6.51
CA ILE A 106 10.63 -16.05 -5.66
C ILE A 106 10.59 -15.59 -4.22
N VAL A 107 9.54 -15.98 -3.51
CA VAL A 107 9.47 -15.92 -2.05
C VAL A 107 9.87 -17.31 -1.56
N GLY A 108 11.04 -17.41 -0.93
CA GLY A 108 11.50 -18.65 -0.32
C GLY A 108 10.79 -18.92 1.00
N PRO A 109 10.74 -20.18 1.46
CA PRO A 109 10.20 -20.53 2.77
C PRO A 109 11.01 -19.84 3.87
N THR A 110 10.34 -19.36 4.90
CA THR A 110 11.04 -18.92 6.11
C THR A 110 11.47 -20.14 6.92
N PHE A 111 12.38 -19.95 7.89
CA PHE A 111 12.82 -21.06 8.74
C PHE A 111 11.65 -21.69 9.52
N GLU A 112 10.66 -20.89 9.88
CA GLU A 112 9.44 -21.32 10.58
C GLU A 112 8.54 -22.17 9.69
N ASP A 113 8.60 -21.98 8.36
CA ASP A 113 7.82 -22.73 7.38
C ASP A 113 8.48 -24.05 6.96
N ILE A 114 9.71 -24.32 7.41
CA ILE A 114 10.46 -25.51 7.05
C ILE A 114 10.10 -26.66 7.99
N VAL A 115 9.52 -27.72 7.42
CA VAL A 115 9.23 -28.97 8.12
C VAL A 115 10.42 -29.93 7.97
N LEU A 116 11.02 -30.30 9.10
CA LEU A 116 12.06 -31.32 9.16
C LEU A 116 11.43 -32.71 9.31
N ASN A 117 11.78 -33.62 8.40
CA ASN A 117 11.43 -35.02 8.54
C ASN A 117 12.43 -35.75 9.45
N GLU A 118 11.99 -36.88 9.99
CA GLU A 118 12.83 -37.69 10.86
C GLU A 118 14.16 -38.08 10.17
N PRO A 119 15.31 -37.91 10.85
CA PRO A 119 16.60 -38.25 10.29
C PRO A 119 16.78 -39.78 10.11
N GLU A 120 17.16 -40.19 8.91
CA GLU A 120 17.39 -41.61 8.58
C GLU A 120 18.91 -41.92 8.55
N PRO A 121 19.43 -42.92 9.29
CA PRO A 121 20.81 -43.33 9.14
C PRO A 121 21.00 -44.00 7.78
N PHE A 122 22.09 -43.66 7.09
CA PHE A 122 22.47 -44.30 5.84
C PHE A 122 23.93 -44.74 5.88
N LYS A 123 24.23 -45.78 5.09
CA LYS A 123 25.60 -46.29 4.93
C LYS A 123 26.02 -46.14 3.48
N HIS A 124 27.21 -45.57 3.27
CA HIS A 124 27.82 -45.47 1.94
C HIS A 124 29.25 -46.01 2.01
N GLY A 125 29.46 -47.23 1.51
CA GLY A 125 30.72 -47.97 1.65
C GLY A 125 31.05 -48.27 3.13
N SER A 126 32.18 -47.78 3.61
CA SER A 126 32.63 -47.93 5.01
C SER A 126 32.15 -46.81 5.95
N ARG A 127 31.46 -45.78 5.44
CA ARG A 127 31.04 -44.61 6.22
C ARG A 127 29.55 -44.66 6.56
N TYR A 128 29.21 -44.18 7.76
CA TYR A 128 27.85 -43.95 8.23
C TYR A 128 27.55 -42.46 8.19
N GLY A 129 26.34 -42.10 7.81
CA GLY A 129 25.85 -40.73 7.78
C GLY A 129 24.39 -40.65 8.19
N ILE A 130 23.90 -39.42 8.35
CA ILE A 130 22.50 -39.13 8.66
C ILE A 130 21.92 -38.39 7.47
N LYS A 131 20.80 -38.88 6.94
CA LYS A 131 20.04 -38.22 5.88
C LYS A 131 18.96 -37.38 6.52
N ILE A 132 19.10 -36.07 6.41
CA ILE A 132 18.10 -35.10 6.85
C ILE A 132 17.32 -34.65 5.63
N LYS A 133 15.99 -34.74 5.68
CA LYS A 133 15.09 -34.23 4.64
C LYS A 133 14.31 -33.06 5.24
N ALA A 134 14.26 -31.95 4.53
CA ALA A 134 13.48 -30.78 4.90
C ALA A 134 12.54 -30.42 3.75
N ARG A 135 11.34 -29.95 4.07
CA ARG A 135 10.36 -29.47 3.08
C ARG A 135 9.96 -28.05 3.44
N GLY A 136 9.92 -27.17 2.45
CA GLY A 136 9.39 -25.83 2.56
C GLY A 136 8.65 -25.45 1.29
N GLU A 137 7.72 -24.50 1.41
CA GLU A 137 6.93 -24.00 0.29
C GLU A 137 7.52 -22.69 -0.24
N ALA A 138 7.59 -22.56 -1.56
CA ALA A 138 8.06 -21.35 -2.23
C ALA A 138 6.96 -20.79 -3.12
N ILE A 139 6.82 -19.47 -3.13
CA ILE A 139 5.86 -18.76 -3.98
C ILE A 139 6.62 -18.17 -5.16
N ASN A 140 6.20 -18.53 -6.37
CA ASN A 140 6.76 -17.97 -7.60
C ASN A 140 5.80 -16.93 -8.16
N MET A 141 6.30 -15.73 -8.35
CA MET A 141 5.58 -14.62 -8.96
C MET A 141 6.10 -14.40 -10.38
N ILE A 142 5.19 -14.30 -11.34
CA ILE A 142 5.51 -14.18 -12.78
C ILE A 142 4.82 -12.93 -13.31
N LYS A 143 5.59 -12.05 -13.96
CA LYS A 143 5.05 -10.92 -14.70
C LYS A 143 4.68 -11.37 -16.11
N THR A 144 3.46 -11.08 -16.52
CA THR A 144 2.95 -11.36 -17.86
C THR A 144 2.37 -10.09 -18.46
N ASP A 145 2.69 -9.83 -19.72
CA ASP A 145 2.08 -8.73 -20.47
C ASP A 145 0.75 -9.21 -21.07
N ILE A 146 -0.30 -8.42 -20.88
CA ILE A 146 -1.64 -8.71 -21.39
C ILE A 146 -1.93 -7.69 -22.47
N GLU A 147 -2.20 -8.17 -23.67
CA GLU A 147 -2.57 -7.33 -24.81
C GLU A 147 -4.05 -7.56 -25.12
N THR A 148 -4.83 -6.49 -25.25
CA THR A 148 -6.21 -6.56 -25.72
C THR A 148 -6.43 -5.63 -26.89
N GLU A 149 -7.16 -6.11 -27.89
CA GLU A 149 -7.67 -5.30 -28.98
C GLU A 149 -9.15 -5.04 -28.72
N VAL A 150 -9.59 -3.79 -28.93
CA VAL A 150 -11.01 -3.43 -28.89
C VAL A 150 -11.41 -2.90 -30.25
N SER A 151 -12.42 -3.51 -30.86
CA SER A 151 -12.93 -3.13 -32.18
C SER A 151 -14.37 -2.62 -32.03
N PRO A 152 -14.57 -1.38 -31.53
CA PRO A 152 -15.91 -0.82 -31.35
C PRO A 152 -16.60 -0.67 -32.70
N ILE A 153 -17.90 -0.98 -32.75
CA ILE A 153 -18.72 -0.81 -33.96
C ILE A 153 -19.17 0.64 -34.03
N VAL A 154 -18.65 1.40 -35.00
CA VAL A 154 -18.83 2.87 -35.08
C VAL A 154 -20.08 3.30 -35.86
N GLY A 155 -20.79 2.36 -36.51
CA GLY A 155 -22.00 2.66 -37.28
C GLY A 155 -21.70 2.84 -38.77
N THR A 156 -21.94 4.03 -39.33
CA THR A 156 -21.76 4.32 -40.77
C THR A 156 -20.31 4.65 -41.14
N GLU A 157 -20.00 4.67 -42.44
CA GLU A 157 -18.67 5.01 -42.94
C GLU A 157 -18.25 6.45 -42.60
N GLU A 158 -19.16 7.41 -42.69
CA GLU A 158 -18.91 8.82 -42.35
C GLU A 158 -18.60 8.98 -40.86
N GLN A 159 -19.37 8.30 -39.99
CA GLN A 159 -19.13 8.27 -38.54
C GLN A 159 -17.78 7.65 -38.20
N SER A 160 -17.37 6.62 -38.95
CA SER A 160 -16.07 5.97 -38.77
C SER A 160 -14.90 6.90 -39.16
N LYS A 161 -15.05 7.68 -40.23
CA LYS A 161 -14.02 8.66 -40.67
C LYS A 161 -13.89 9.83 -39.69
N GLU A 162 -15.00 10.42 -39.28
CA GLU A 162 -15.02 11.50 -38.29
C GLU A 162 -14.38 11.05 -36.96
N PHE A 163 -14.63 9.80 -36.56
CA PHE A 163 -14.04 9.21 -35.37
C PHE A 163 -12.51 9.06 -35.47
N ILE A 164 -12.00 8.55 -36.59
CA ILE A 164 -10.55 8.43 -36.81
C ILE A 164 -9.89 9.82 -36.77
N ASP A 165 -10.49 10.82 -37.40
CA ASP A 165 -9.98 12.19 -37.39
C ASP A 165 -9.99 12.80 -35.98
N ASN A 166 -11.02 12.50 -35.18
CA ASN A 166 -11.10 12.91 -33.78
C ASN A 166 -10.01 12.24 -32.91
N ILE A 167 -9.75 10.94 -33.08
CA ILE A 167 -8.64 10.27 -32.40
C ILE A 167 -7.31 10.90 -32.82
N LEU A 168 -7.07 11.09 -34.11
CA LEU A 168 -5.79 11.59 -34.61
C LEU A 168 -5.52 13.03 -34.17
N SER A 169 -6.55 13.88 -34.14
CA SER A 169 -6.45 15.26 -33.65
C SER A 169 -6.23 15.30 -32.13
N THR A 170 -6.94 14.47 -31.37
CA THR A 170 -6.76 14.34 -29.91
C THR A 170 -5.37 13.78 -29.59
N TYR A 171 -4.89 12.76 -30.31
CA TYR A 171 -3.56 12.18 -30.14
C TYR A 171 -2.43 13.18 -30.35
N LYS A 172 -2.58 14.08 -31.34
CA LYS A 172 -1.60 15.14 -31.61
C LYS A 172 -1.58 16.23 -30.53
N THR A 173 -2.71 16.45 -29.86
CA THR A 173 -2.87 17.51 -28.86
C THR A 173 -2.50 17.02 -27.46
N ASP A 174 -3.04 15.87 -27.05
CA ASP A 174 -2.84 15.27 -25.73
C ASP A 174 -3.11 13.75 -25.78
N LYS A 175 -2.04 12.97 -25.58
CA LYS A 175 -2.10 11.50 -25.63
C LYS A 175 -2.97 10.89 -24.53
N GLN A 176 -3.14 11.57 -23.40
CA GLN A 176 -3.93 11.02 -22.29
C GLN A 176 -5.43 11.17 -22.52
N LYS A 177 -5.86 12.23 -23.23
CA LYS A 177 -7.28 12.50 -23.48
C LYS A 177 -7.96 11.50 -24.42
N ILE A 178 -7.19 10.69 -25.15
CA ILE A 178 -7.73 9.62 -26.00
C ILE A 178 -8.54 8.62 -25.16
N TRP A 179 -8.12 8.38 -23.92
CA TRP A 179 -8.77 7.43 -23.01
C TRP A 179 -10.16 7.90 -22.57
N GLU A 180 -10.39 9.20 -22.58
CA GLU A 180 -11.66 9.86 -22.22
C GLU A 180 -12.62 9.97 -23.40
N LEU A 181 -12.20 9.61 -24.62
CA LEU A 181 -13.06 9.65 -25.80
C LEU A 181 -14.28 8.76 -25.58
N ASN A 182 -15.45 9.38 -25.69
CA ASN A 182 -16.72 8.73 -25.48
C ASN A 182 -17.19 8.04 -26.77
N LEU A 183 -17.42 6.74 -26.66
CA LEU A 183 -17.90 5.83 -27.67
C LEU A 183 -19.23 5.25 -27.21
N PHE A 184 -20.34 5.74 -27.76
CA PHE A 184 -21.68 5.18 -27.51
C PHE A 184 -22.05 5.12 -26.02
N GLY A 185 -21.64 6.12 -25.23
CA GLY A 185 -21.92 6.19 -23.80
C GLY A 185 -20.90 5.45 -22.91
N ARG A 186 -19.81 4.92 -23.48
CA ARG A 186 -18.68 4.34 -22.75
C ARG A 186 -17.37 4.97 -23.18
N THR A 187 -16.43 5.16 -22.26
CA THR A 187 -15.09 5.63 -22.61
C THR A 187 -14.24 4.52 -23.21
N LEU A 188 -13.26 4.87 -24.03
CA LEU A 188 -12.27 3.93 -24.55
C LEU A 188 -11.53 3.21 -23.42
N ASP A 189 -11.21 3.91 -22.32
CA ASP A 189 -10.64 3.32 -21.10
C ASP A 189 -11.48 2.17 -20.54
N THR A 190 -12.80 2.36 -20.48
CA THR A 190 -13.72 1.33 -19.97
C THR A 190 -13.68 0.08 -20.86
N LEU A 191 -13.74 0.27 -22.18
CA LEU A 191 -13.72 -0.83 -23.15
C LEU A 191 -12.41 -1.64 -23.06
N VAL A 192 -11.27 -0.95 -22.95
CA VAL A 192 -9.96 -1.60 -22.82
C VAL A 192 -9.82 -2.31 -21.48
N LYS A 193 -10.26 -1.70 -20.37
CA LYS A 193 -10.25 -2.33 -19.05
C LYS A 193 -11.11 -3.60 -19.02
N GLU A 194 -12.30 -3.58 -19.61
CA GLU A 194 -13.15 -4.77 -19.75
C GLU A 194 -12.44 -5.88 -20.55
N GLY A 195 -11.81 -5.53 -21.69
CA GLY A 195 -11.04 -6.48 -22.50
C GLY A 195 -9.86 -7.10 -21.74
N MET A 196 -9.10 -6.28 -21.02
CA MET A 196 -7.98 -6.73 -20.17
C MET A 196 -8.47 -7.64 -19.04
N HIS A 197 -9.54 -7.25 -18.34
CA HIS A 197 -10.09 -8.01 -17.21
C HIS A 197 -10.52 -9.42 -17.62
N ASN A 198 -11.19 -9.55 -18.78
CA ASN A 198 -11.59 -10.85 -19.31
C ASN A 198 -10.38 -11.76 -19.58
N LYS A 199 -9.28 -11.19 -20.10
CA LYS A 199 -8.05 -11.96 -20.40
C LYS A 199 -7.28 -12.42 -19.16
N ILE A 200 -7.29 -11.63 -18.07
CA ILE A 200 -6.61 -11.99 -16.81
C ILE A 200 -7.07 -13.36 -16.29
N TYR A 201 -8.37 -13.63 -16.35
CA TYR A 201 -8.96 -14.88 -15.84
C TYR A 201 -9.18 -15.96 -16.91
N THR A 202 -8.60 -15.79 -18.11
CA THR A 202 -8.80 -16.75 -19.21
C THR A 202 -7.98 -18.04 -19.02
N MET A 203 -6.89 -17.99 -18.25
CA MET A 203 -6.06 -19.19 -18.02
C MET A 203 -6.85 -20.20 -17.18
N SER A 204 -7.17 -21.36 -17.75
CA SER A 204 -7.90 -22.42 -17.05
C SER A 204 -7.14 -22.94 -15.83
N GLU A 205 -7.87 -23.38 -14.80
CA GLU A 205 -7.28 -23.97 -13.59
C GLU A 205 -6.35 -25.15 -13.92
N ASP A 206 -6.72 -25.98 -14.90
CA ASP A 206 -5.89 -27.09 -15.38
C ASP A 206 -4.53 -26.62 -15.92
N ALA A 207 -4.50 -25.51 -16.65
CA ALA A 207 -3.26 -24.94 -17.16
C ALA A 207 -2.41 -24.37 -16.02
N GLN A 208 -3.06 -23.72 -15.03
CA GLN A 208 -2.37 -23.17 -13.85
C GLN A 208 -1.72 -24.29 -13.03
N MET A 209 -2.44 -25.39 -12.78
CA MET A 209 -1.91 -26.57 -12.07
C MET A 209 -0.74 -27.21 -12.83
N LYS A 210 -0.86 -27.42 -14.14
CA LYS A 210 0.24 -27.98 -14.95
C LYS A 210 1.50 -27.10 -14.92
N LEU A 211 1.33 -25.78 -14.95
CA LEU A 211 2.45 -24.84 -14.83
C LEU A 211 3.12 -24.95 -13.45
N GLN A 212 2.33 -24.99 -12.38
CA GLN A 212 2.82 -25.16 -11.02
C GLN A 212 3.61 -26.47 -10.86
N GLU A 213 3.05 -27.60 -11.28
CA GLU A 213 3.71 -28.91 -11.21
C GLU A 213 5.02 -28.93 -12.01
N SER A 214 5.01 -28.31 -13.19
CA SER A 214 6.20 -28.22 -14.03
C SER A 214 7.30 -27.43 -13.35
N LEU A 215 6.97 -26.27 -12.77
CA LEU A 215 7.92 -25.47 -11.98
C LEU A 215 8.44 -26.23 -10.76
N GLN A 216 7.57 -26.96 -10.06
CA GLN A 216 7.94 -27.78 -8.91
C GLN A 216 8.93 -28.89 -9.29
N LYS A 217 8.70 -29.58 -10.42
CA LYS A 217 9.64 -30.59 -10.94
C LYS A 217 10.99 -29.99 -11.28
N ILE A 218 11.02 -28.84 -11.97
CA ILE A 218 12.27 -28.14 -12.32
C ILE A 218 13.10 -27.82 -11.07
N ILE A 219 12.46 -27.30 -10.02
CA ILE A 219 13.13 -26.92 -8.78
C ILE A 219 13.68 -28.16 -8.03
N ASN A 220 12.93 -29.26 -7.99
CA ASN A 220 13.32 -30.46 -7.25
C ASN A 220 14.35 -31.34 -7.97
N GLU A 221 14.24 -31.46 -9.30
CA GLU A 221 15.05 -32.41 -10.08
C GLU A 221 16.37 -31.81 -10.57
N GLY A 222 16.47 -30.47 -10.62
CA GLY A 222 17.72 -29.74 -10.85
C GLY A 222 18.31 -29.90 -12.26
N SER A 223 18.34 -28.80 -13.02
CA SER A 223 19.17 -28.61 -14.24
C SER A 223 19.05 -29.62 -15.40
N GLY A 224 18.02 -30.47 -15.42
CA GLY A 224 17.60 -31.17 -16.64
C GLY A 224 16.80 -30.22 -17.52
N GLY A 225 17.21 -30.00 -18.77
CA GLY A 225 16.44 -29.19 -19.72
C GLY A 225 15.02 -29.77 -19.87
N LEU A 226 14.01 -29.03 -19.40
CA LEU A 226 12.62 -29.45 -19.42
C LEU A 226 11.88 -28.70 -20.52
N ILE A 227 11.25 -29.45 -21.42
CA ILE A 227 10.33 -28.92 -22.42
C ILE A 227 8.91 -29.12 -21.88
N CYS A 228 8.25 -28.03 -21.49
CA CYS A 228 6.84 -28.04 -21.16
C CYS A 228 6.04 -27.71 -22.43
N ILE A 229 5.16 -28.61 -22.85
CA ILE A 229 4.23 -28.39 -23.97
C ILE A 229 2.84 -28.29 -23.39
N ILE A 230 2.25 -27.09 -23.45
CA ILE A 230 0.84 -26.86 -23.14
C ILE A 230 0.11 -26.91 -24.49
N LEU A 231 -0.83 -27.86 -24.61
CA LEU A 231 -1.68 -28.07 -25.79
C LEU A 231 -3.02 -27.35 -25.63
#